data_AF-A0A7V8E0S9-F1
#
_entry.id   AF-A0A7V8E0S9-F1
#
_cell.length_a   1.000
_cell.length_b   1.000
_cell.length_c   1.000
_cell.angle_alpha   90.00
_cell.angle_beta   90.00
_cell.angle_gamma   90.00
#
_symmetry.space_group_name_H-M   'P 1'
#
loop_
_entity.id
_entity.type
_entity.pdbx_description
1 polymer ?
#
loop_
_entity_poly.entity_id
_entity_poly.type
_entity_poly.pdbx_seq_one_letter_code
_entity_poly.pdbx_strand_id
1 'polypeptide(L)'
;WQDPRTSDIVWEQLWEQSRRVNIDFDRLYCTGVSAGGHATWIAGAMRSDAWAAMLPVSGSPGRILIAMSEVYLKNTHDLPFRCTVGADDDEITAMAKRGQGVAKRFEIPAQLDVLEKRGHESFDDLAEGLLAWSSELKRARYPAKLDYFGGADLGHSHYWIEVLKDGIETKELKIESATKWVTRHIPAFPFHVQAEIKGQEISIHEKDVKQVRVGLADGMVDMDKEVLIKINGKQVWKGVPARSVKTLLESSERRTDRLRTFAWEKEFDCE
;
A
#
# COMPACT_ATOMS: atom_id res chain seq x y z
N TRP A 1 7.16 1.23 -16.10
CA TRP A 1 5.79 0.87 -15.68
C TRP A 1 5.71 -0.33 -14.76
N GLN A 2 6.54 -1.38 -14.92
CA GLN A 2 6.56 -2.52 -13.99
C GLN A 2 7.62 -2.44 -12.87
N ASP A 3 8.31 -1.31 -12.77
CA ASP A 3 9.35 -1.05 -11.76
C ASP A 3 8.70 -0.40 -10.52
N PRO A 4 8.93 -0.90 -9.29
CA PRO A 4 8.41 -0.30 -8.05
C PRO A 4 8.65 1.22 -7.94
N ARG A 5 9.80 1.71 -8.43
CA ARG A 5 10.15 3.14 -8.44
C ARG A 5 9.19 4.00 -9.28
N THR A 6 8.43 3.37 -10.19
CA THR A 6 7.37 4.06 -10.94
C THR A 6 6.31 4.62 -9.99
N SER A 7 6.02 3.93 -8.88
CA SER A 7 5.05 4.39 -7.88
C SER A 7 5.51 5.68 -7.19
N ASP A 8 6.81 5.83 -6.93
CA ASP A 8 7.35 7.01 -6.26
C ASP A 8 7.24 8.24 -7.15
N ILE A 9 7.58 8.11 -8.44
CA ILE A 9 7.46 9.21 -9.41
C ILE A 9 6.00 9.68 -9.53
N VAL A 10 5.04 8.74 -9.61
CA VAL A 10 3.60 9.08 -9.66
C VAL A 10 3.19 9.85 -8.40
N TRP A 11 3.68 9.41 -7.24
CA TRP A 11 3.36 10.04 -5.97
C TRP A 11 3.98 11.43 -5.82
N GLU A 12 5.24 11.61 -6.22
CA GLU A 12 5.91 12.91 -6.24
C GLU A 12 5.17 13.91 -7.14
N GLN A 13 4.72 13.47 -8.31
CA GLN A 13 3.92 14.31 -9.21
C GLN A 13 2.58 14.70 -8.58
N LEU A 14 1.86 13.76 -7.96
CA LEU A 14 0.62 14.06 -7.23
C LEU A 14 0.86 15.08 -6.11
N TRP A 15 1.94 14.92 -5.35
CA TRP A 15 2.32 15.84 -4.29
C TRP A 15 2.61 17.24 -4.83
N GLU A 16 3.35 17.36 -5.94
CA GLU A 16 3.60 18.64 -6.60
C GLU A 16 2.27 19.32 -7.00
N GLN A 17 1.34 18.57 -7.60
CA GLN A 17 0.03 19.12 -7.97
C GLN A 17 -0.78 19.57 -6.75
N SER A 18 -0.71 18.85 -5.63
CA SER A 18 -1.41 19.21 -4.37
C SER A 18 -0.99 20.59 -3.81
N ARG A 19 0.16 21.13 -4.25
CA ARG A 19 0.61 22.48 -3.89
C ARG A 19 -0.08 23.57 -4.71
N ARG A 20 -0.67 23.23 -5.86
CA ARG A 20 -1.33 24.16 -6.79
C ARG A 20 -2.85 24.05 -6.73
N VAL A 21 -3.37 22.86 -6.45
CA VAL A 21 -4.81 22.59 -6.37
C VAL A 21 -5.17 21.89 -5.07
N ASN A 22 -6.39 22.10 -4.58
CA ASN A 22 -6.88 21.45 -3.39
C ASN A 22 -7.27 20.00 -3.72
N ILE A 23 -6.48 19.04 -3.23
CA ILE A 23 -6.69 17.60 -3.44
C ILE A 23 -7.26 16.99 -2.16
N ASP A 24 -8.38 16.29 -2.29
CA ASP A 24 -8.89 15.43 -1.23
C ASP A 24 -8.11 14.11 -1.23
N PHE A 25 -7.14 13.99 -0.31
CA PHE A 25 -6.29 12.81 -0.20
C PHE A 25 -7.06 11.54 0.21
N ASP A 26 -8.29 11.66 0.73
CA ASP A 26 -9.12 10.50 1.05
C ASP A 26 -9.92 9.99 -0.15
N ARG A 27 -9.85 10.70 -1.29
CA ARG A 27 -10.53 10.39 -2.56
C ARG A 27 -9.55 10.37 -3.73
N LEU A 28 -8.44 9.67 -3.54
CA LEU A 28 -7.46 9.42 -4.60
C LEU A 28 -7.75 8.08 -5.28
N TYR A 29 -7.83 8.07 -6.60
CA TYR A 29 -8.12 6.87 -7.39
C TYR A 29 -6.99 6.61 -8.37
N CYS A 30 -6.59 5.34 -8.52
CA CYS A 30 -5.53 4.95 -9.45
C CYS A 30 -6.10 4.15 -10.62
N THR A 31 -5.83 4.57 -11.85
CA THR A 31 -6.29 3.87 -13.06
C THR A 31 -5.29 4.04 -14.21
N GLY A 32 -5.42 3.18 -15.21
CA GLY A 32 -4.66 3.24 -16.44
C GLY A 32 -4.98 2.06 -17.34
N VAL A 33 -4.68 2.22 -18.64
CA VAL A 33 -4.93 1.21 -19.68
C VAL A 33 -3.62 0.53 -20.07
N SER A 34 -3.66 -0.79 -20.31
CA SER A 34 -2.51 -1.56 -20.83
C SER A 34 -1.29 -1.45 -19.90
N ALA A 35 -0.18 -0.86 -20.36
CA ALA A 35 0.97 -0.51 -19.53
C ALA A 35 0.59 0.29 -18.27
N GLY A 36 -0.39 1.18 -18.37
CA GLY A 36 -0.96 1.92 -17.23
C GLY A 36 -1.82 1.04 -16.32
N GLY A 37 -2.48 0.02 -16.86
CA GLY A 37 -3.21 -0.97 -16.07
C GLY A 37 -2.28 -1.83 -15.23
N HIS A 38 -1.14 -2.25 -15.81
CA HIS A 38 -0.07 -2.91 -15.04
C HIS A 38 0.51 -1.99 -13.96
N ALA A 39 0.75 -0.71 -14.29
CA ALA A 39 1.25 0.27 -13.35
C ALA A 39 0.26 0.51 -12.20
N THR A 40 -1.05 0.49 -12.48
CA THR A 40 -2.11 0.61 -11.48
C THR A 40 -1.99 -0.50 -10.43
N TRP A 41 -1.90 -1.77 -10.87
CA TRP A 41 -1.68 -2.91 -9.95
C TRP A 41 -0.46 -2.72 -9.03
N ILE A 42 0.64 -2.19 -9.57
CA ILE A 42 1.88 -1.96 -8.81
C ILE A 42 1.72 -0.80 -7.84
N ALA A 43 1.25 0.36 -8.30
CA ALA A 43 1.04 1.53 -7.45
C ALA A 43 0.09 1.22 -6.28
N GLY A 44 -0.93 0.41 -6.52
CA GLY A 44 -1.81 -0.12 -5.49
C GLY A 44 -1.10 -0.96 -4.44
N ALA A 45 -0.33 -1.96 -4.87
CA ALA A 45 0.37 -2.85 -3.94
C ALA A 45 1.50 -2.15 -3.17
N MET A 46 2.19 -1.18 -3.79
CA MET A 46 3.31 -0.46 -3.17
C MET A 46 2.85 0.65 -2.22
N ARG A 47 1.68 1.25 -2.47
CA ARG A 47 1.12 2.38 -1.70
C ARG A 47 -0.35 2.16 -1.40
N SER A 48 -0.68 0.99 -0.85
CA SER A 48 -2.08 0.60 -0.62
C SER A 48 -2.80 1.49 0.40
N ASP A 49 -2.04 2.25 1.20
CA ASP A 49 -2.56 3.22 2.13
C ASP A 49 -2.86 4.60 1.50
N ALA A 50 -2.51 4.82 0.23
CA ALA A 50 -2.68 6.10 -0.44
C ALA A 50 -4.01 6.22 -1.21
N TRP A 51 -4.54 5.10 -1.69
CA TRP A 51 -5.65 5.07 -2.65
C TRP A 51 -6.98 4.76 -1.97
N ALA A 52 -8.07 5.36 -2.45
CA ALA A 52 -9.44 5.02 -2.10
C ALA A 52 -9.99 3.88 -2.95
N ALA A 53 -9.56 3.78 -4.22
CA ALA A 53 -9.85 2.64 -5.08
C ALA A 53 -8.86 2.53 -6.24
N MET A 54 -8.79 1.37 -6.86
CA MET A 54 -8.02 1.13 -8.09
C MET A 54 -8.88 0.57 -9.22
N LEU A 55 -8.59 0.99 -10.45
CA LEU A 55 -9.31 0.59 -11.66
C LEU A 55 -8.32 0.20 -12.78
N PRO A 56 -7.60 -0.93 -12.66
CA PRO A 56 -6.71 -1.37 -13.71
C PRO A 56 -7.50 -1.84 -14.94
N VAL A 57 -7.20 -1.28 -16.11
CA VAL A 57 -7.87 -1.60 -17.38
C VAL A 57 -6.90 -2.27 -18.35
N SER A 58 -7.30 -3.42 -18.92
CA SER A 58 -6.46 -4.24 -19.81
C SER A 58 -5.02 -4.42 -19.29
N GLY A 59 -4.91 -4.57 -17.97
CA GLY A 59 -3.65 -4.74 -17.28
C GLY A 59 -3.77 -5.79 -16.19
N SER A 60 -2.63 -6.33 -15.79
CA SER A 60 -2.56 -7.43 -14.85
C SER A 60 -1.48 -7.21 -13.80
N PRO A 61 -1.52 -7.93 -12.66
CA PRO A 61 -0.38 -7.98 -11.76
C PRO A 61 0.83 -8.50 -12.56
N GLY A 62 1.86 -7.68 -12.75
CA GLY A 62 3.03 -8.06 -13.56
C GLY A 62 3.71 -9.34 -13.05
N ARG A 63 4.57 -9.99 -13.85
CA ARG A 63 5.20 -11.28 -13.47
C ARG A 63 5.98 -11.21 -12.14
N ILE A 64 6.60 -10.07 -11.85
CA ILE A 64 7.30 -9.81 -10.58
C ILE A 64 6.32 -9.78 -9.40
N LEU A 65 5.20 -9.07 -9.56
CA LEU A 65 4.12 -9.05 -8.60
C LEU A 65 3.50 -10.42 -8.47
N ILE A 66 3.38 -11.22 -9.53
CA ILE A 66 2.87 -12.58 -9.44
C ILE A 66 3.81 -13.48 -8.63
N ALA A 67 5.12 -13.40 -8.84
CA ALA A 67 6.09 -14.12 -8.02
C ALA A 67 6.03 -13.69 -6.55
N MET A 68 5.69 -12.43 -6.29
CA MET A 68 5.51 -11.84 -4.96
C MET A 68 4.03 -11.73 -4.53
N SER A 69 3.10 -12.36 -5.27
CA SER A 69 1.69 -11.91 -5.27
C SER A 69 0.99 -12.20 -3.98
N GLU A 70 1.37 -13.29 -3.32
CA GLU A 70 0.84 -13.61 -2.00
C GLU A 70 1.28 -12.62 -0.93
N VAL A 71 2.35 -11.88 -1.15
CA VAL A 71 2.94 -11.00 -0.16
C VAL A 71 2.45 -9.57 -0.33
N TYR A 72 2.50 -9.05 -1.56
CA TYR A 72 2.18 -7.64 -1.80
C TYR A 72 0.71 -7.39 -2.11
N LEU A 73 -0.05 -8.38 -2.59
CA LEU A 73 -1.50 -8.20 -2.67
C LEU A 73 -2.13 -8.17 -1.26
N LYS A 74 -1.54 -8.81 -0.24
CA LYS A 74 -2.03 -8.67 1.14
C LYS A 74 -2.02 -7.22 1.62
N ASN A 75 -1.06 -6.42 1.17
CA ASN A 75 -1.03 -4.99 1.51
C ASN A 75 -2.29 -4.27 1.03
N THR A 76 -2.98 -4.78 0.01
CA THR A 76 -4.22 -4.20 -0.54
C THR A 76 -5.50 -4.65 0.17
N HIS A 77 -5.43 -5.32 1.33
CA HIS A 77 -6.61 -5.87 2.03
C HIS A 77 -7.78 -4.89 2.21
N ASP A 78 -7.49 -3.62 2.50
CA ASP A 78 -8.48 -2.56 2.67
C ASP A 78 -8.68 -1.68 1.43
N LEU A 79 -8.06 -2.03 0.30
CA LEU A 79 -8.08 -1.23 -0.94
C LEU A 79 -9.02 -1.86 -1.97
N PRO A 80 -10.23 -1.30 -2.18
CA PRO A 80 -11.13 -1.77 -3.22
C PRO A 80 -10.51 -1.63 -4.60
N PHE A 81 -10.67 -2.66 -5.43
CA PHE A 81 -10.30 -2.55 -6.83
C PHE A 81 -11.26 -3.25 -7.78
N ARG A 82 -11.37 -2.70 -8.99
CA ARG A 82 -12.20 -3.23 -10.07
C ARG A 82 -11.38 -3.32 -11.35
N CYS A 83 -10.95 -4.52 -11.69
CA CYS A 83 -10.16 -4.80 -12.88
C CYS A 83 -11.07 -5.10 -14.07
N THR A 84 -10.83 -4.49 -15.22
CA THR A 84 -11.60 -4.71 -16.45
C THR A 84 -10.69 -5.20 -17.56
N VAL A 85 -11.03 -6.35 -18.17
CA VAL A 85 -10.25 -6.99 -19.23
C VAL A 85 -11.17 -7.56 -20.32
N GLY A 86 -10.66 -7.70 -21.54
CA GLY A 86 -11.38 -8.34 -22.64
C GLY A 86 -11.15 -9.84 -22.67
N ALA A 87 -12.20 -10.63 -22.93
CA ALA A 87 -12.11 -12.08 -22.99
C ALA A 87 -11.13 -12.57 -24.07
N ASP A 88 -10.96 -11.83 -25.16
CA ASP A 88 -10.09 -12.16 -26.30
C ASP A 88 -8.64 -11.66 -26.11
N ASP A 89 -8.32 -11.10 -24.93
CA ASP A 89 -6.96 -10.73 -24.50
C ASP A 89 -6.39 -11.81 -23.56
N ASP A 90 -6.06 -12.96 -24.14
CA ASP A 90 -5.77 -14.22 -23.42
C ASP A 90 -4.74 -14.07 -22.29
N GLU A 91 -3.59 -13.44 -22.56
CA GLU A 91 -2.49 -13.32 -21.57
C GLU A 91 -2.92 -12.44 -20.40
N ILE A 92 -3.47 -11.25 -20.68
CA ILE A 92 -3.88 -10.31 -19.64
C ILE A 92 -5.04 -10.89 -18.83
N THR A 93 -6.03 -11.50 -19.47
CA THR A 93 -7.18 -12.10 -18.80
C THR A 93 -6.76 -13.27 -17.91
N ALA A 94 -5.86 -14.15 -18.37
CA ALA A 94 -5.33 -15.23 -17.54
C ALA A 94 -4.60 -14.70 -16.29
N MET A 95 -3.79 -13.64 -16.44
CA MET A 95 -3.08 -13.03 -15.32
C MET A 95 -4.01 -12.29 -14.36
N ALA A 96 -5.01 -11.56 -14.87
CA ALA A 96 -6.01 -10.88 -14.06
C ALA A 96 -6.86 -11.89 -13.25
N LYS A 97 -7.25 -13.03 -13.85
CA LYS A 97 -7.91 -14.13 -13.14
C LYS A 97 -7.06 -14.70 -12.01
N ARG A 98 -5.74 -14.81 -12.21
CA ARG A 98 -4.81 -15.22 -11.13
C ARG A 98 -4.80 -14.20 -9.99
N GLY A 99 -4.73 -12.90 -10.31
CA GLY A 99 -4.85 -11.82 -9.32
C GLY A 99 -6.16 -11.90 -8.53
N GLN A 100 -7.28 -12.11 -9.20
CA GLN A 100 -8.59 -12.31 -8.56
C GLN A 100 -8.62 -13.54 -7.63
N GLY A 101 -7.93 -14.63 -8.00
CA GLY A 101 -7.78 -15.80 -7.14
C GLY A 101 -7.05 -15.48 -5.83
N VAL A 102 -5.97 -14.69 -5.91
CA VAL A 102 -5.25 -14.22 -4.72
C VAL A 102 -6.12 -13.28 -3.88
N ALA A 103 -6.83 -12.36 -4.52
CA ALA A 103 -7.74 -11.44 -3.84
C ALA A 103 -8.83 -12.18 -3.07
N LYS A 104 -9.45 -13.20 -3.67
CA LYS A 104 -10.44 -14.06 -2.99
C LYS A 104 -9.85 -14.80 -1.79
N ARG A 105 -8.61 -15.31 -1.90
CA ARG A 105 -7.94 -16.03 -0.81
C ARG A 105 -7.67 -15.15 0.40
N PHE A 106 -7.43 -13.85 0.19
CA PHE A 106 -7.15 -12.88 1.25
C PHE A 106 -8.33 -11.94 1.53
N GLU A 107 -9.52 -12.27 1.05
CA GLU A 107 -10.76 -11.52 1.28
C GLU A 107 -10.67 -10.03 0.88
N ILE A 108 -9.85 -9.73 -0.13
CA ILE A 108 -9.65 -8.38 -0.65
C ILE A 108 -10.90 -7.96 -1.44
N PRO A 109 -11.43 -6.72 -1.26
CA PRO A 109 -12.60 -6.21 -1.97
C PRO A 109 -12.32 -5.95 -3.46
N ALA A 110 -12.24 -7.05 -4.22
CA ALA A 110 -11.79 -7.09 -5.61
C ALA A 110 -12.88 -7.59 -6.55
N GLN A 111 -13.12 -6.86 -7.63
CA GLN A 111 -13.98 -7.27 -8.75
C GLN A 111 -13.15 -7.41 -10.03
N LEU A 112 -13.40 -8.48 -10.79
CA LEU A 112 -12.85 -8.69 -12.12
C LEU A 112 -13.99 -8.78 -13.12
N ASP A 113 -14.04 -7.80 -14.02
CA ASP A 113 -14.96 -7.76 -15.15
C ASP A 113 -14.24 -8.30 -16.40
N VAL A 114 -14.71 -9.43 -16.91
CA VAL A 114 -14.23 -10.02 -18.17
C VAL A 114 -15.29 -9.79 -19.23
N LEU A 115 -14.95 -9.05 -20.28
CA LEU A 115 -15.89 -8.61 -21.30
C LEU A 115 -15.82 -9.53 -22.52
N GLU A 116 -16.90 -10.25 -22.78
CA GLU A 116 -17.01 -11.18 -23.91
C GLU A 116 -16.92 -10.47 -25.26
N LYS A 117 -16.24 -11.10 -26.23
CA LYS A 117 -16.03 -10.58 -27.60
C LYS A 117 -15.28 -9.25 -27.66
N ARG A 118 -14.52 -8.94 -26.61
CA ARG A 118 -13.68 -7.75 -26.51
C ARG A 118 -12.24 -8.19 -26.32
N GLY A 119 -11.30 -7.47 -26.94
CA GLY A 119 -9.88 -7.76 -26.90
C GLY A 119 -9.10 -6.80 -25.99
N HIS A 120 -7.89 -6.43 -26.41
CA HIS A 120 -7.05 -5.47 -25.71
C HIS A 120 -7.45 -4.03 -26.06
N GLU A 121 -8.09 -3.31 -25.14
CA GLU A 121 -8.58 -1.94 -25.38
C GLU A 121 -8.77 -1.14 -24.08
N SER A 122 -9.26 0.09 -24.17
CA SER A 122 -9.50 0.97 -23.02
C SER A 122 -10.91 0.86 -22.41
N PHE A 123 -11.86 0.25 -23.11
CA PHE A 123 -13.28 0.18 -22.73
C PHE A 123 -13.87 1.55 -22.36
N ASP A 124 -13.66 2.55 -23.23
CA ASP A 124 -14.12 3.92 -23.00
C ASP A 124 -15.63 4.00 -22.72
N ASP A 125 -16.41 3.07 -23.27
CA ASP A 125 -17.84 2.89 -23.03
C ASP A 125 -18.20 2.59 -21.57
N LEU A 126 -17.25 2.12 -20.76
CA LEU A 126 -17.44 1.81 -19.34
C LEU A 126 -16.85 2.87 -18.40
N ALA A 127 -16.10 3.85 -18.93
CA ALA A 127 -15.34 4.80 -18.13
C ALA A 127 -16.22 5.58 -17.14
N GLU A 128 -17.39 6.06 -17.58
CA GLU A 128 -18.32 6.80 -16.71
C GLU A 128 -18.81 5.95 -15.54
N GLY A 129 -19.19 4.69 -15.79
CA GLY A 129 -19.65 3.77 -14.74
C GLY A 129 -18.55 3.39 -13.76
N LEU A 130 -17.32 3.21 -14.25
CA LEU A 130 -16.15 2.96 -13.41
C LEU A 130 -15.80 4.16 -12.53
N LEU A 131 -15.86 5.37 -13.08
CA LEU A 131 -15.65 6.62 -12.33
C LEU A 131 -16.76 6.87 -11.31
N ALA A 132 -18.02 6.62 -11.67
CA ALA A 132 -19.14 6.74 -10.75
C ALA A 132 -18.97 5.80 -9.55
N TRP A 133 -18.66 4.52 -9.80
CA TRP A 133 -18.38 3.54 -8.75
C TRP A 133 -17.25 3.97 -7.83
N SER A 134 -16.12 4.41 -8.37
CA SER A 134 -14.97 4.81 -7.53
C SER A 134 -15.26 6.07 -6.73
N SER A 135 -16.05 7.00 -7.27
CA SER A 135 -16.36 8.27 -6.60
C SER A 135 -17.10 8.12 -5.26
N GLU A 136 -17.80 7.00 -5.06
CA GLU A 136 -18.49 6.66 -3.81
C GLU A 136 -17.53 6.16 -2.71
N LEU A 137 -16.29 5.82 -3.08
CA LEU A 137 -15.30 5.24 -2.17
C LEU A 137 -14.40 6.31 -1.56
N LYS A 138 -14.05 6.09 -0.29
CA LYS A 138 -13.05 6.86 0.46
C LYS A 138 -12.13 5.89 1.18
N ARG A 139 -10.84 6.19 1.24
CA ARG A 139 -9.91 5.37 2.04
C ARG A 139 -10.15 5.60 3.53
N ALA A 140 -9.84 4.60 4.36
CA ALA A 140 -9.73 4.81 5.79
C ALA A 140 -8.51 5.70 6.11
N ARG A 141 -8.69 6.76 6.90
CA ARG A 141 -7.58 7.65 7.25
C ARG A 141 -6.63 7.00 8.26
N TYR A 142 -7.21 6.36 9.27
CA TYR A 142 -6.52 5.66 10.35
C TYR A 142 -7.22 4.32 10.64
N PRO A 143 -6.98 3.27 9.84
CA PRO A 143 -7.59 1.97 10.09
C PRO A 143 -7.13 1.43 11.45
N ALA A 144 -8.06 0.80 12.17
CA ALA A 144 -7.79 0.23 13.49
C ALA A 144 -6.90 -1.01 13.43
N LYS A 145 -6.80 -1.66 12.27
CA LYS A 145 -5.98 -2.85 12.02
C LYS A 145 -5.05 -2.59 10.85
N LEU A 146 -3.84 -3.12 10.94
CA LEU A 146 -2.83 -3.13 9.89
C LEU A 146 -2.31 -4.56 9.76
N ASP A 147 -2.15 -5.02 8.53
CA ASP A 147 -1.42 -6.24 8.19
C ASP A 147 -0.73 -6.00 6.85
N TYR A 148 0.59 -5.76 6.89
CA TYR A 148 1.34 -5.43 5.68
C TYR A 148 2.77 -5.95 5.70
N PHE A 149 3.28 -6.17 4.49
CA PHE A 149 4.64 -6.57 4.21
C PHE A 149 5.41 -5.44 3.55
N GLY A 150 6.69 -5.30 3.89
CA GLY A 150 7.58 -4.32 3.26
C GLY A 150 9.02 -4.83 3.14
N GLY A 151 9.89 -4.06 2.49
CA GLY A 151 11.29 -4.42 2.25
C GLY A 151 12.00 -3.36 1.42
N ALA A 152 13.23 -3.61 0.99
CA ALA A 152 14.11 -2.60 0.37
C ALA A 152 13.51 -1.80 -0.81
N ASP A 153 12.57 -2.40 -1.56
CA ASP A 153 11.90 -1.76 -2.72
C ASP A 153 10.48 -1.24 -2.40
N LEU A 154 10.03 -1.39 -1.15
CA LEU A 154 8.69 -1.05 -0.70
C LEU A 154 8.75 0.05 0.34
N GLY A 155 7.88 1.05 0.18
CA GLY A 155 7.78 2.16 1.11
C GLY A 155 7.77 1.68 2.57
N HIS A 156 8.61 2.30 3.38
CA HIS A 156 8.76 1.97 4.79
C HIS A 156 7.61 2.49 5.66
N SER A 157 6.56 3.08 5.08
CA SER A 157 5.46 3.68 5.84
C SER A 157 4.11 3.14 5.39
N HIS A 158 3.28 2.75 6.35
CA HIS A 158 1.94 2.25 6.11
C HIS A 158 0.99 2.81 7.17
N TYR A 159 0.09 3.70 6.76
CA TYR A 159 -0.84 4.42 7.64
C TYR A 159 -0.16 5.14 8.82
N TRP A 160 -0.25 4.58 10.03
CA TRP A 160 0.23 5.18 11.27
C TRP A 160 1.50 4.52 11.83
N ILE A 161 2.08 3.56 11.09
CA ILE A 161 3.37 2.95 11.38
C ILE A 161 4.36 3.28 10.26
N GLU A 162 5.62 3.50 10.64
CA GLU A 162 6.76 3.63 9.74
C GLU A 162 7.92 2.77 10.25
N VAL A 163 8.46 1.89 9.42
CA VAL A 163 9.64 1.07 9.69
C VAL A 163 10.89 1.91 9.39
N LEU A 164 11.58 2.38 10.40
CA LEU A 164 12.78 3.21 10.22
C LEU A 164 14.00 2.37 9.86
N LYS A 165 14.04 1.13 10.34
CA LYS A 165 15.14 0.20 10.11
C LYS A 165 14.60 -1.23 10.06
N ASP A 166 14.82 -1.91 8.93
CA ASP A 166 14.50 -3.32 8.80
C ASP A 166 15.63 -4.24 9.30
N GLY A 167 15.26 -5.49 9.54
CA GLY A 167 16.13 -6.60 9.90
C GLY A 167 16.40 -7.55 8.74
N ILE A 168 16.04 -7.21 7.50
CA ILE A 168 16.10 -8.13 6.38
C ILE A 168 17.55 -8.37 5.98
N GLU A 169 17.98 -9.64 6.00
CA GLU A 169 19.28 -10.02 5.45
C GLU A 169 19.25 -10.00 3.92
N THR A 170 20.10 -9.20 3.29
CA THR A 170 20.28 -9.25 1.84
C THR A 170 21.14 -10.44 1.45
N LYS A 171 20.63 -11.33 0.59
CA LYS A 171 21.42 -12.41 -0.01
C LYS A 171 21.77 -12.07 -1.46
N GLU A 172 23.04 -12.22 -1.81
CA GLU A 172 23.48 -12.17 -3.20
C GLU A 172 23.04 -13.45 -3.92
N LEU A 173 22.24 -13.32 -4.98
CA LEU A 173 21.89 -14.42 -5.87
C LEU A 173 22.50 -14.16 -7.25
N LYS A 174 23.43 -15.02 -7.66
CA LYS A 174 23.92 -15.06 -9.05
C LYS A 174 22.90 -15.80 -9.90
N ILE A 175 22.25 -15.09 -10.81
CA ILE A 175 21.29 -15.68 -11.75
C ILE A 175 21.96 -15.77 -13.12
N GLU A 176 21.93 -16.96 -13.70
CA GLU A 176 22.36 -17.18 -15.08
C GLU A 176 21.27 -16.68 -16.03
N SER A 177 21.58 -15.67 -16.86
CA SER A 177 20.75 -15.34 -18.02
C SER A 177 21.35 -15.99 -19.26
N ALA A 178 20.52 -16.21 -20.29
CA ALA A 178 20.89 -16.88 -21.55
C ALA A 178 22.13 -16.30 -22.27
N THR A 179 22.62 -15.13 -21.87
CA THR A 179 23.81 -14.48 -22.45
C THR A 179 24.83 -13.95 -21.44
N LYS A 180 24.61 -14.02 -20.12
CA LYS A 180 25.57 -13.59 -19.07
C LYS A 180 25.12 -13.91 -17.65
N TRP A 181 26.08 -14.07 -16.73
CA TRP A 181 25.86 -14.05 -15.29
C TRP A 181 25.45 -12.63 -14.85
N VAL A 182 24.29 -12.52 -14.20
CA VAL A 182 23.82 -11.28 -13.58
C VAL A 182 23.73 -11.51 -12.08
N THR A 183 24.48 -10.74 -11.29
CA THR A 183 24.30 -10.71 -9.84
C THR A 183 23.04 -9.88 -9.55
N ARG A 184 22.03 -10.51 -8.96
CA ARG A 184 20.84 -9.84 -8.44
C ARG A 184 20.84 -9.97 -6.93
N HIS A 185 20.70 -8.83 -6.25
CA HIS A 185 20.37 -8.83 -4.83
C HIS A 185 18.87 -9.11 -4.73
N ILE A 186 18.51 -10.28 -4.23
CA ILE A 186 17.10 -10.59 -3.92
C ILE A 186 17.01 -10.49 -2.41
N PRO A 187 16.16 -9.59 -1.87
CA PRO A 187 15.91 -9.56 -0.44
C PRO A 187 15.57 -10.97 0.06
N ALA A 188 16.14 -11.40 1.20
CA ALA A 188 15.45 -12.42 1.98
C ALA A 188 14.03 -11.89 2.28
N PHE A 189 13.08 -12.80 2.49
CA PHE A 189 11.66 -12.53 2.66
C PHE A 189 11.32 -11.15 3.28
N PRO A 190 10.31 -10.40 2.75
CA PRO A 190 9.97 -9.08 3.26
C PRO A 190 9.63 -9.12 4.76
N PHE A 191 9.87 -8.00 5.45
CA PHE A 191 9.45 -7.82 6.84
C PHE A 191 7.92 -7.84 6.91
N HIS A 192 7.38 -8.16 8.07
CA HIS A 192 5.94 -8.23 8.31
C HIS A 192 5.57 -7.42 9.56
N VAL A 193 4.52 -6.61 9.45
CA VAL A 193 3.97 -5.85 10.57
C VAL A 193 2.47 -6.09 10.64
N GLN A 194 2.00 -6.55 11.78
CA GLN A 194 0.60 -6.57 12.16
C GLN A 194 0.40 -5.61 13.32
N ALA A 195 -0.63 -4.78 13.25
CA ALA A 195 -0.91 -3.86 14.33
C ALA A 195 -2.39 -3.64 14.53
N GLU A 196 -2.80 -3.35 15.76
CA GLU A 196 -4.18 -3.17 16.12
C GLU A 196 -4.35 -2.12 17.22
N ILE A 197 -5.37 -1.28 17.06
CA ILE A 197 -5.82 -0.30 18.05
C ILE A 197 -7.12 -0.83 18.66
N LYS A 198 -7.12 -1.07 19.97
CA LYS A 198 -8.29 -1.45 20.76
C LYS A 198 -8.47 -0.50 21.93
N GLY A 199 -9.36 0.48 21.75
CA GLY A 199 -9.57 1.54 22.74
C GLY A 199 -8.29 2.37 22.93
N GLN A 200 -7.69 2.29 24.12
CA GLN A 200 -6.46 3.01 24.48
C GLN A 200 -5.19 2.13 24.38
N GLU A 201 -5.30 0.91 23.85
CA GLU A 201 -4.17 0.01 23.67
C GLU A 201 -3.84 -0.17 22.19
N ILE A 202 -2.54 -0.07 21.87
CA ILE A 202 -1.98 -0.32 20.55
C ILE A 202 -1.04 -1.50 20.68
N SER A 203 -1.35 -2.57 19.95
CA SER A 203 -0.52 -3.77 19.87
C SER A 203 0.13 -3.82 18.50
N ILE A 204 1.44 -4.06 18.48
CA ILE A 204 2.23 -4.23 17.27
C ILE A 204 2.95 -5.58 17.39
N HIS A 205 2.82 -6.40 16.36
CA HIS A 205 3.58 -7.62 16.17
C HIS A 205 4.40 -7.44 14.90
N GLU A 206 5.71 -7.60 15.01
CA GLU A 206 6.61 -7.44 13.87
C GLU A 206 7.48 -8.68 13.69
N LYS A 207 7.99 -8.82 12.46
CA LYS A 207 9.03 -9.76 12.13
C LYS A 207 10.02 -9.10 11.18
N ASP A 208 11.30 -9.26 11.49
CA ASP A 208 12.42 -8.70 10.72
C ASP A 208 12.36 -7.16 10.66
N VAL A 209 11.94 -6.52 11.74
CA VAL A 209 11.99 -5.06 11.94
C VAL A 209 12.87 -4.74 13.15
N LYS A 210 13.75 -3.74 13.01
CA LYS A 210 14.64 -3.29 14.10
C LYS A 210 14.12 -2.04 14.79
N GLN A 211 13.49 -1.15 14.04
CA GLN A 211 13.00 0.12 14.56
C GLN A 211 11.74 0.57 13.83
N VAL A 212 10.75 1.03 14.61
CA VAL A 212 9.49 1.61 14.11
C VAL A 212 9.24 2.99 14.69
N ARG A 213 8.54 3.84 13.94
CA ARG A 213 7.89 5.06 14.40
C ARG A 213 6.38 4.85 14.39
N VAL A 214 5.74 5.16 15.50
CA VAL A 214 4.27 5.11 15.65
C VAL A 214 3.76 6.54 15.72
N GLY A 215 2.77 6.87 14.90
CA GLY A 215 2.07 8.16 14.93
C GLY A 215 0.68 8.04 15.54
N LEU A 216 0.27 9.06 16.31
CA LEU A 216 -1.06 9.17 16.90
C LEU A 216 -1.75 10.47 16.48
N ALA A 217 -3.05 10.36 16.27
CA ALA A 217 -3.97 11.45 15.98
C ALA A 217 -5.26 11.28 16.81
N ASP A 218 -5.98 12.37 17.03
CA ASP A 218 -7.21 12.39 17.87
C ASP A 218 -8.33 11.47 17.37
N GLY A 219 -8.31 11.09 16.08
CA GLY A 219 -9.24 10.12 15.50
C GLY A 219 -8.90 8.65 15.79
N MET A 220 -7.77 8.37 16.45
CA MET A 220 -7.28 7.01 16.69
C MET A 220 -7.52 6.55 18.12
N VAL A 221 -7.20 7.42 19.08
CA VAL A 221 -7.23 7.20 20.52
C VAL A 221 -7.58 8.51 21.21
N ASP A 222 -8.08 8.44 22.44
CA ASP A 222 -8.23 9.62 23.30
C ASP A 222 -6.86 10.04 23.82
N MET A 223 -6.25 11.03 23.17
CA MET A 223 -4.90 11.52 23.52
C MET A 223 -4.88 12.35 24.82
N ASP A 224 -6.02 12.60 25.46
CA ASP A 224 -6.10 13.22 26.80
C ASP A 224 -6.07 12.18 27.94
N LYS A 225 -6.02 10.90 27.60
CA LYS A 225 -5.91 9.77 28.53
C LYS A 225 -4.62 8.99 28.30
N GLU A 226 -4.31 8.11 29.25
CA GLU A 226 -3.21 7.16 29.07
C GLU A 226 -3.46 6.26 27.85
N VAL A 227 -2.44 6.09 27.02
CA VAL A 227 -2.38 5.15 25.91
C VAL A 227 -1.24 4.17 26.19
N LEU A 228 -1.47 2.89 25.88
CA LEU A 228 -0.53 1.79 26.09
C LEU A 228 -0.07 1.27 24.73
N ILE A 229 1.25 1.20 24.50
CA ILE A 229 1.84 0.64 23.28
C ILE A 229 2.64 -0.61 23.65
N LYS A 230 2.34 -1.72 22.98
CA LYS A 230 3.05 -2.99 23.09
C LYS A 230 3.65 -3.39 21.75
N ILE A 231 4.89 -3.87 21.77
CA ILE A 231 5.56 -4.49 20.63
C ILE A 231 5.89 -5.93 21.01
N ASN A 232 5.46 -6.90 20.21
CA ASN A 232 5.63 -8.33 20.46
C ASN A 232 5.20 -8.76 21.88
N GLY A 233 4.11 -8.16 22.38
CA GLY A 233 3.56 -8.39 23.72
C GLY A 233 4.25 -7.65 24.87
N LYS A 234 5.44 -7.05 24.65
CA LYS A 234 6.16 -6.26 25.64
C LYS A 234 5.65 -4.82 25.65
N GLN A 235 5.32 -4.30 26.83
CA GLN A 235 5.00 -2.87 26.98
C GLN A 235 6.25 -2.03 26.71
N VAL A 236 6.22 -1.23 25.65
CA VAL A 236 7.31 -0.32 25.29
C VAL A 236 7.02 1.11 25.71
N TRP A 237 5.74 1.46 25.87
CA TRP A 237 5.34 2.78 26.35
C TRP A 237 3.97 2.79 26.98
N LYS A 238 3.81 3.63 28.00
CA LYS A 238 2.52 3.97 28.61
C LYS A 238 2.57 5.42 29.07
N GLY A 239 1.57 6.22 28.70
CA GLY A 239 1.46 7.61 29.15
C GLY A 239 0.40 8.39 28.38
N VAL A 240 0.31 9.70 28.65
CA VAL A 240 -0.59 10.61 27.92
C VAL A 240 0.18 11.23 26.75
N PRO A 241 -0.23 10.99 25.48
CA PRO A 241 0.45 11.56 24.32
C PRO A 241 0.36 13.09 24.27
N ALA A 242 1.49 13.79 24.37
CA ALA A 242 1.53 15.24 24.24
C ALA A 242 1.46 15.66 22.75
N ARG A 243 0.37 16.34 22.36
CA ARG A 243 0.21 16.88 21.00
C ARG A 243 1.26 17.95 20.70
N SER A 244 1.77 17.95 19.49
CA SER A 244 2.83 18.85 19.01
C SER A 244 2.53 19.34 17.60
N VAL A 245 2.37 20.65 17.44
CA VAL A 245 2.18 21.28 16.12
C VAL A 245 3.38 21.03 15.22
N LYS A 246 4.59 21.07 15.80
CA LYS A 246 5.83 20.76 15.06
C LYS A 246 5.78 19.35 14.50
N THR A 247 5.43 18.37 15.32
CA THR A 247 5.32 16.95 14.92
C THR A 247 4.25 16.78 13.84
N LEU A 248 3.11 17.46 13.97
CA LEU A 248 2.05 17.46 12.97
C LEU A 248 2.54 17.95 11.61
N LEU A 249 3.28 19.05 11.57
CA LEU A 249 3.83 19.62 10.33
C LEU A 249 4.91 18.72 9.72
N GLU A 250 5.85 18.22 10.53
CA GLU A 250 6.90 17.28 10.08
C GLU A 250 6.30 15.97 9.55
N SER A 251 5.23 15.49 10.18
CA SER A 251 4.48 14.31 9.75
C SER A 251 3.79 14.53 8.41
N SER A 252 3.13 15.68 8.23
CA SER A 252 2.49 16.05 6.96
C SER A 252 3.50 16.16 5.82
N GLU A 253 4.68 16.74 6.08
CA GLU A 253 5.74 16.89 5.09
C GLU A 253 6.32 15.53 4.66
N ARG A 254 6.71 14.68 5.62
CA ARG A 254 7.26 13.34 5.31
C ARG A 254 6.28 12.46 4.54
N ARG A 255 5.01 12.47 4.95
CA ARG A 255 3.99 11.57 4.36
C ARG A 255 3.40 12.11 3.08
N THR A 256 3.67 13.38 2.75
CA THR A 256 3.15 14.07 1.56
C THR A 256 1.63 13.90 1.41
N ASP A 257 0.96 13.93 2.55
CA ASP A 257 -0.48 13.73 2.73
C ASP A 257 -0.96 14.70 3.82
N ARG A 258 -1.78 15.67 3.41
CA ARG A 258 -2.24 16.73 4.33
C ARG A 258 -3.38 16.30 5.24
N LEU A 259 -4.06 15.19 4.91
CA LEU A 259 -5.17 14.69 5.72
C LEU A 259 -4.69 13.65 6.72
N ARG A 260 -3.65 12.87 6.40
CA ARG A 260 -3.03 11.90 7.32
C ARG A 260 -1.83 12.49 8.05
N THR A 261 -2.12 13.30 9.08
CA THR A 261 -1.10 13.89 9.95
C THR A 261 -1.17 13.31 11.36
N PHE A 262 -0.04 13.26 12.06
CA PHE A 262 0.06 12.77 13.44
C PHE A 262 0.55 13.87 14.37
N ALA A 263 -0.20 14.14 15.43
CA ALA A 263 0.14 15.17 16.42
C ALA A 263 1.15 14.68 17.46
N TRP A 264 1.38 13.38 17.53
CA TRP A 264 2.39 12.75 18.36
C TRP A 264 3.03 11.63 17.57
N GLU A 265 4.34 11.49 17.66
CA GLU A 265 5.08 10.39 17.08
C GLU A 265 6.18 9.96 18.04
N LYS A 266 6.47 8.67 18.06
CA LYS A 266 7.57 8.14 18.86
C LYS A 266 8.20 6.94 18.18
N GLU A 267 9.52 6.87 18.31
CA GLU A 267 10.34 5.77 17.80
C GLU A 267 10.53 4.71 18.88
N PHE A 268 10.52 3.46 18.46
CA PHE A 268 10.68 2.29 19.29
C PHE A 268 11.61 1.30 18.62
N ASP A 269 12.59 0.82 19.39
CA ASP A 269 13.39 -0.32 18.98
C ASP A 269 12.58 -1.61 19.22
N CYS A 270 12.69 -2.55 18.30
CA CYS A 270 11.94 -3.82 18.32
C CYS A 270 12.71 -4.97 18.99
N GLU A 271 13.93 -4.69 19.51
CA GLU A 271 14.81 -5.63 20.22
C GLU A 271 14.34 -6.04 21.64
#